data_AF-A0A8S0VB88-F1
#
_entry.id   AF-A0A8S0VB88-F1
#
_cell.length_a   1.000
_cell.length_b   1.000
_cell.length_c   1.000
_cell.angle_alpha   90.00
_cell.angle_beta   90.00
_cell.angle_gamma   90.00
#
_symmetry.space_group_name_H-M   'P 1'
#
loop_
_entity.id
_entity.type
_entity.pdbx_description
1 polymer ?
#
loop_
_entity_poly.entity_id
_entity_poly.type
_entity_poly.pdbx_seq_one_letter_code
_entity_poly.pdbx_strand_id
1 'polypeptide(L)'
;MALDDVSITTLTFGKEFTAAIEAKQVAAQEAERAKFVVEKAEQDKQSAIIRAQGEAKSAQLIGQAIANNPAFITLRRIEASREISHTIANSNNKVFLNSDDLLLNLQNLKLEAGRM
;
A
#
# COMPACT_ATOMS: atom_id res chain seq x y z
N MET A 1 24.60 -60.36 -21.53
CA MET A 1 23.79 -59.59 -20.57
C MET A 1 24.78 -58.95 -19.61
N ALA A 2 25.04 -57.67 -19.82
CA ALA A 2 25.90 -56.86 -18.95
C ALA A 2 25.05 -56.37 -17.76
N LEU A 3 25.58 -56.45 -16.54
CA LEU A 3 24.97 -55.84 -15.36
C LEU A 3 25.05 -54.32 -15.51
N ASP A 4 23.91 -53.63 -15.47
CA ASP A 4 23.83 -52.18 -15.74
C ASP A 4 23.48 -51.34 -14.50
N ASP A 5 23.14 -51.95 -13.36
CA ASP A 5 22.90 -51.18 -12.14
C ASP A 5 23.21 -51.97 -10.87
N VAL A 6 24.04 -51.35 -10.03
CA VAL A 6 24.36 -51.85 -8.69
C VAL A 6 23.82 -50.84 -7.69
N SER A 7 22.64 -51.11 -7.15
CA SER A 7 22.03 -50.26 -6.13
C SER A 7 22.69 -50.52 -4.78
N ILE A 8 23.49 -49.56 -4.30
CA ILE A 8 23.96 -49.55 -2.92
C ILE A 8 22.73 -49.32 -2.02
N THR A 9 22.28 -50.37 -1.36
CA THR A 9 21.07 -50.34 -0.51
C THR A 9 21.34 -49.75 0.87
N THR A 10 22.57 -49.88 1.38
CA THR A 10 22.90 -49.42 2.73
C THR A 10 24.37 -49.00 2.82
N LEU A 11 24.61 -47.71 3.09
CA LEU A 11 25.92 -47.16 3.40
C LEU A 11 25.83 -46.56 4.81
N THR A 12 26.52 -47.15 5.79
CA THR A 12 26.49 -46.67 7.18
C THR A 12 27.73 -45.85 7.45
N PHE A 13 27.60 -44.53 7.49
CA PHE A 13 28.65 -43.66 7.99
C PHE A 13 28.72 -43.72 9.52
N GLY A 14 29.91 -43.44 10.09
CA GLY A 14 30.05 -43.32 11.54
C GLY A 14 29.19 -42.19 12.10
N LYS A 15 28.68 -42.34 13.33
CA LYS A 15 27.74 -41.40 13.96
C LYS A 15 28.22 -39.94 13.94
N GLU A 16 29.52 -39.72 14.14
CA GLU A 16 30.14 -38.39 14.14
C GLU A 16 30.21 -37.78 12.73
N PHE A 17 30.41 -38.61 11.70
CA PHE A 17 30.43 -38.16 10.31
C PHE A 17 29.03 -37.77 9.84
N THR A 18 28.00 -38.55 10.19
CA THR A 18 26.60 -38.20 9.90
C THR A 18 26.19 -36.89 10.56
N ALA A 19 26.55 -36.69 11.83
CA ALA A 19 26.25 -35.46 12.55
C ALA A 19 26.94 -34.22 11.92
N ALA A 20 28.19 -34.34 11.48
CA ALA A 20 28.90 -33.26 10.81
C ALA A 20 28.28 -32.89 9.44
N ILE A 21 27.79 -33.90 8.70
CA ILE A 21 27.12 -33.69 7.41
C ILE A 21 25.75 -33.03 7.61
N GLU A 22 24.95 -33.48 8.57
CA GLU A 22 23.67 -32.84 8.91
C GLU A 22 23.88 -31.40 9.37
N ALA A 23 24.86 -31.14 10.24
CA ALA A 23 25.17 -29.78 10.68
C ALA A 23 25.56 -28.87 9.51
N LYS A 24 26.34 -29.39 8.54
CA LYS A 24 26.69 -28.64 7.32
C LYS A 24 25.49 -28.39 6.43
N GLN A 25 24.57 -29.35 6.30
CA GLN A 25 23.33 -29.17 5.55
C GLN A 25 22.42 -28.12 6.19
N VAL A 26 22.24 -28.16 7.51
CA VAL A 26 21.47 -27.16 8.25
C VAL A 26 22.08 -25.77 8.09
N ALA A 27 23.39 -25.63 8.24
CA ALA A 27 24.08 -24.35 8.07
C ALA A 27 23.93 -23.79 6.65
N ALA A 28 23.99 -24.64 5.62
CA ALA A 28 23.77 -24.22 4.23
C ALA A 28 22.33 -23.74 4.01
N GLN A 29 21.34 -24.47 4.56
CA GLN A 29 19.92 -24.11 4.47
C GLN A 29 19.62 -22.80 5.21
N GLU A 30 20.19 -22.61 6.40
CA GLU A 30 20.04 -21.37 7.15
C GLU A 30 20.68 -20.18 6.43
N ALA A 31 21.86 -20.36 5.82
CA ALA A 31 22.50 -19.31 5.03
C ALA A 31 21.66 -18.90 3.81
N GLU A 32 21.06 -19.87 3.11
CA GLU A 32 20.17 -19.60 1.97
C GLU A 32 18.90 -18.87 2.42
N ARG A 33 18.30 -19.31 3.53
CA ARG A 33 17.14 -18.66 4.12
C ARG A 33 17.45 -17.22 4.56
N ALA A 34 18.61 -16.99 5.18
CA ALA A 34 19.03 -15.66 5.62
C ALA A 34 19.18 -14.70 4.44
N LYS A 35 19.77 -15.16 3.33
CA LYS A 35 19.87 -14.36 2.09
C LYS A 35 18.49 -13.96 1.57
N PHE A 36 17.55 -14.91 1.52
CA PHE A 36 16.18 -14.63 1.08
C PHE A 36 15.46 -13.63 1.99
N VAL A 37 15.65 -13.73 3.30
CA VAL A 37 15.06 -12.78 4.27
C VAL A 37 15.60 -11.37 4.08
N VAL A 38 16.91 -11.23 3.85
CA VAL A 38 17.54 -9.92 3.59
C VAL A 38 17.00 -9.33 2.29
N GLU A 39 17.01 -10.09 1.20
CA GLU A 39 16.53 -9.61 -0.11
C GLU A 39 15.04 -9.22 -0.07
N LYS A 40 14.21 -10.01 0.63
CA LYS A 40 12.81 -9.66 0.86
C LYS A 40 12.68 -8.34 1.63
N ALA A 41 13.46 -8.14 2.69
CA ALA A 41 13.42 -6.91 3.48
C ALA A 41 13.86 -5.69 2.66
N GLU A 42 14.85 -5.85 1.78
CA GLU A 42 15.28 -4.80 0.85
C GLU A 42 14.19 -4.44 -0.16
N GLN A 43 13.53 -5.44 -0.76
CA GLN A 43 12.42 -5.23 -1.68
C GLN A 43 11.22 -4.55 -0.99
N ASP A 44 10.84 -5.01 0.21
CA ASP A 44 9.73 -4.42 0.98
C ASP A 44 10.01 -2.95 1.30
N LYS A 45 11.25 -2.61 1.69
CA LYS A 45 11.67 -1.22 1.92
C LYS A 45 11.57 -0.39 0.64
N GLN A 46 12.07 -0.90 -0.48
CA GLN A 46 12.03 -0.18 -1.76
C GLN A 46 10.59 0.02 -2.25
N SER A 47 9.75 -1.01 -2.11
CA SER A 47 8.32 -0.95 -2.43
C SER A 47 7.61 0.13 -1.60
N ALA A 48 7.88 0.18 -0.28
CA ALA A 48 7.32 1.21 0.59
C ALA A 48 7.73 2.63 0.16
N ILE A 49 9.01 2.83 -0.20
CA ILE A 49 9.51 4.13 -0.67
C ILE A 49 8.84 4.52 -2.00
N ILE A 50 8.79 3.61 -2.97
CA ILE A 50 8.19 3.88 -4.29
C ILE A 50 6.70 4.19 -4.14
N ARG A 51 5.99 3.43 -3.29
CA ARG A 51 4.58 3.69 -3.02
C ARG A 51 4.36 5.07 -2.41
N ALA A 52 5.14 5.43 -1.39
CA ALA A 52 5.05 6.74 -0.76
C ALA A 52 5.37 7.88 -1.75
N GLN A 53 6.39 7.71 -2.60
CA GLN A 53 6.72 8.68 -3.65
C GLN A 53 5.63 8.78 -4.72
N GLY A 54 5.03 7.67 -5.11
CA GLY A 54 3.91 7.63 -6.06
C GLY A 54 2.68 8.34 -5.51
N GLU A 55 2.31 8.07 -4.26
CA GLU A 55 1.21 8.74 -3.57
C GLU A 55 1.49 10.25 -3.44
N ALA A 56 2.71 10.64 -3.03
CA ALA A 56 3.09 12.05 -2.91
C ALA A 56 3.02 12.78 -4.27
N LYS A 57 3.58 12.19 -5.33
CA LYS A 57 3.57 12.78 -6.68
C LYS A 57 2.16 12.87 -7.24
N SER A 58 1.33 11.85 -7.01
CA SER A 58 -0.09 11.87 -7.38
C SER A 58 -0.84 12.99 -6.66
N ALA A 59 -0.66 13.11 -5.34
CA ALA A 59 -1.26 14.18 -4.55
C ALA A 59 -0.79 15.58 -5.01
N GLN A 60 0.49 15.74 -5.37
CA GLN A 60 1.00 16.99 -5.93
C GLN A 60 0.37 17.32 -7.28
N LEU A 61 0.27 16.35 -8.20
CA LEU A 61 -0.35 16.56 -9.52
C LEU A 61 -1.84 16.89 -9.39
N ILE A 62 -2.56 16.17 -8.53
CA ILE A 62 -3.95 16.46 -8.21
C ILE A 62 -4.08 17.85 -7.59
N GLY A 63 -3.22 18.20 -6.64
CA GLY A 63 -3.20 19.51 -6.00
C GLY A 63 -2.94 20.65 -6.98
N GLN A 64 -2.01 20.47 -7.94
CA GLN A 64 -1.75 21.44 -9.01
C GLN A 64 -2.93 21.57 -9.98
N ALA A 65 -3.51 20.44 -10.40
CA ALA A 65 -4.70 20.44 -11.27
C ALA A 65 -5.89 21.14 -10.60
N ILE A 66 -6.03 20.94 -9.29
CA ILE A 66 -7.02 21.61 -8.44
C ILE A 66 -6.73 23.12 -8.31
N ALA A 67 -5.49 23.51 -8.05
CA ALA A 67 -5.10 24.91 -7.90
C ALA A 67 -5.35 25.71 -9.19
N ASN A 68 -5.19 25.08 -10.35
CA ASN A 68 -5.47 25.68 -11.65
C ASN A 68 -6.97 25.92 -11.88
N ASN A 69 -7.87 25.24 -11.16
CA ASN A 69 -9.32 25.41 -11.31
C ASN A 69 -10.05 25.51 -9.95
N PRO A 70 -10.05 26.70 -9.31
CA PRO A 70 -10.74 26.92 -8.04
C PRO A 70 -12.26 26.70 -8.11
N ALA A 71 -12.87 26.81 -9.29
CA ALA A 71 -14.28 26.52 -9.49
C ALA A 71 -14.59 25.01 -9.33
N PHE A 72 -13.64 24.14 -9.69
CA PHE A 72 -13.80 22.69 -9.54
C PHE A 72 -13.90 22.26 -8.07
N ILE A 73 -13.09 22.84 -7.18
CA ILE A 73 -13.16 22.53 -5.73
C ILE A 73 -14.47 22.99 -5.12
N THR A 74 -14.93 24.16 -5.54
CA THR A 74 -16.20 24.71 -5.10
C THR A 74 -17.35 23.80 -5.52
N LEU A 75 -17.36 23.36 -6.78
CA LEU A 75 -18.37 22.43 -7.29
C LEU A 75 -18.32 21.09 -6.54
N ARG A 76 -17.12 20.53 -6.34
CA ARG A 76 -16.94 19.26 -5.63
C ARG A 76 -17.38 19.34 -4.17
N ARG A 77 -17.15 20.48 -3.51
CA ARG A 77 -17.63 20.76 -2.15
C ARG A 77 -19.16 20.79 -2.11
N ILE A 78 -19.80 21.44 -3.08
CA ILE A 78 -21.26 21.48 -3.17
C ILE A 78 -21.84 20.07 -3.41
N GLU A 79 -21.22 19.26 -4.27
CA GLU A 79 -21.63 17.87 -4.50
C GLU A 79 -21.52 17.01 -3.24
N ALA A 80 -20.38 17.05 -2.56
CA ALA A 80 -20.17 16.30 -1.33
C ALA A 80 -21.17 16.71 -0.23
N SER A 81 -21.44 18.01 -0.12
CA SER A 81 -22.41 18.55 0.84
C SER A 81 -23.84 18.08 0.51
N ARG A 82 -24.19 18.01 -0.78
CA ARG A 82 -25.48 17.48 -1.26
C ARG A 82 -25.63 15.99 -0.95
N GLU A 83 -24.57 15.21 -1.15
CA GLU A 83 -24.55 13.76 -0.87
C GLU A 83 -24.71 13.48 0.63
N ILE A 84 -23.97 14.22 1.48
CA ILE A 84 -24.09 14.13 2.94
C ILE A 84 -25.52 14.48 3.38
N SER A 85 -26.07 15.57 2.85
CA SER A 85 -27.45 15.98 3.13
C SER A 85 -28.47 14.91 2.75
N HIS A 86 -28.31 14.29 1.57
CA HIS A 86 -29.18 13.21 1.11
C HIS A 86 -29.06 11.95 1.98
N THR A 87 -27.85 11.59 2.38
CA THR A 87 -27.58 10.44 3.27
C THR A 87 -28.21 10.66 4.65
N ILE A 88 -28.09 11.87 5.21
CA ILE A 88 -28.68 12.20 6.51
C ILE A 88 -30.21 12.32 6.44
N ALA A 89 -30.75 12.90 5.36
CA ALA A 89 -32.20 12.99 5.14
C ALA A 89 -32.89 11.61 5.08
N ASN A 90 -32.21 10.61 4.53
CA ASN A 90 -32.68 9.22 4.49
C ASN A 90 -32.37 8.43 5.77
N SER A 91 -31.53 8.97 6.65
CA SER A 91 -31.19 8.30 7.91
C SER A 91 -32.36 8.40 8.90
N ASN A 92 -32.55 7.35 9.71
CA ASN A 92 -33.65 7.29 10.69
C ASN A 92 -33.47 8.26 11.88
N ASN A 93 -32.33 8.96 11.94
CA ASN A 93 -32.00 9.95 12.96
C ASN A 93 -32.15 11.36 12.39
N LYS A 94 -33.25 12.04 12.74
CA LYS A 94 -33.56 13.40 12.27
C LYS A 94 -32.74 14.43 13.03
N VAL A 95 -31.54 14.73 12.53
CA VAL A 95 -30.72 15.87 12.97
C VAL A 95 -30.99 17.04 12.04
N PHE A 96 -31.37 18.20 12.60
CA PHE A 96 -31.47 19.44 11.84
C PHE A 96 -30.06 19.92 11.52
N LEU A 97 -29.72 19.98 10.24
CA LEU A 97 -28.43 20.47 9.77
C LEU A 97 -28.55 21.95 9.43
N ASN A 98 -27.64 22.77 9.96
CA ASN A 98 -27.54 24.16 9.53
C ASN A 98 -26.73 24.24 8.23
N SER A 99 -27.00 25.26 7.41
CA SER A 99 -26.27 25.50 6.15
C SER A 99 -24.76 25.70 6.38
N ASP A 100 -24.36 26.13 7.58
CA ASP A 100 -22.95 26.26 7.99
C ASP A 100 -22.29 24.90 8.28
N ASP A 101 -23.00 23.94 8.87
CA ASP A 101 -22.50 22.56 9.11
C ASP A 101 -22.26 21.81 7.80
N LEU A 102 -23.06 22.15 6.78
CA LEU A 102 -22.95 21.61 5.43
C LEU A 102 -21.98 22.41 4.56
N LEU A 103 -21.31 23.45 5.09
CA LEU A 103 -20.38 24.30 4.34
C LEU A 103 -21.00 24.88 3.04
N LEU A 104 -22.33 24.99 2.98
CA LEU A 104 -23.11 25.49 1.85
C LEU A 104 -23.17 27.02 1.81
N ASN A 105 -22.41 27.70 2.68
CA ASN A 105 -22.39 29.15 2.76
C ASN A 105 -21.64 29.75 1.55
N LEU A 106 -22.39 29.96 0.47
CA LEU A 106 -21.94 30.60 -0.78
C LEU A 106 -21.55 32.08 -0.59
N GLN A 107 -21.89 32.71 0.55
CA GLN A 107 -21.65 34.14 0.78
C GLN A 107 -20.21 34.47 1.19
N ASN A 108 -19.46 33.50 1.73
CA ASN A 108 -18.02 33.65 2.03
C ASN A 108 -17.12 33.21 0.87
N LEU A 109 -17.68 32.71 -0.24
CA LEU A 109 -16.94 32.57 -1.49
C LEU A 109 -16.84 33.93 -2.19
N LYS A 110 -15.95 34.80 -1.69
CA LYS A 110 -15.38 35.84 -2.55
C LYS A 110 -14.61 35.12 -3.66
N LEU A 111 -15.26 34.93 -4.79
CA LEU A 111 -14.59 34.81 -6.07
C LEU A 111 -13.77 36.09 -6.22
N GLU A 112 -12.49 36.04 -5.88
CA GLU A 112 -11.48 36.93 -6.48
C GLU A 112 -11.44 36.58 -7.97
N ALA A 113 -12.49 36.99 -8.69
CA ALA A 113 -12.46 37.11 -10.13
C ALA A 113 -11.31 38.07 -10.43
N GLY A 114 -10.31 37.56 -11.13
CA GLY A 114 -9.02 38.22 -11.33
C GLY A 114 -9.17 39.71 -11.60
N ARG A 115 -8.44 40.51 -10.82
CA ARG A 115 -7.98 41.81 -11.32
C ARG A 115 -7.14 41.53 -12.57
N MET A 116 -7.62 42.08 -13.68
CA MET A 116 -6.78 42.51 -14.80
C MET A 116 -5.55 43.25 -14.30
#